data_AF-A0A2V5X7V4-F1
#
_entry.id   AF-A0A2V5X7V4-F1
#
_cell.length_a   1.000
_cell.length_b   1.000
_cell.length_c   1.000
_cell.angle_alpha   90.00
_cell.angle_beta   90.00
_cell.angle_gamma   90.00
#
_symmetry.space_group_name_H-M   'P 1'
#
loop_
_entity.id
_entity.type
_entity.pdbx_description
1 polymer ?
#
loop_
_entity_poly.entity_id
_entity_poly.type
_entity_poly.pdbx_seq_one_letter_code
_entity_poly.pdbx_strand_id
1 'polypeptide(L)'
;MEVTLPQCRYRADVAAYRPQPKKIGSTAIFECKQALCDLRRDNCHSNTARQRLEALCHRRQILETRLRVHYPNLRNGDSLFPEFDSHDFTAIGHRGYARVLCELKAQQNRLYDCTKFDKLIRYHCANLYLLVLPMELFRDSEVPVGWGALVESDGTLTLMRRPVWQETTPENRIRFLQRIAAAGTRAFNRQLEITFDEIVAADCRSF
;
A
#
# COMPACT_ATOMS: atom_id res chain seq x y z
N MET A 1 -9.88 7.33 13.40
CA MET A 1 -11.06 7.12 12.53
C MET A 1 -10.54 6.96 11.12
N GLU A 2 -10.64 5.76 10.56
CA GLU A 2 -10.02 5.45 9.28
C GLU A 2 -10.79 6.01 8.07
N VAL A 3 -10.09 6.63 7.12
CA VAL A 3 -10.65 7.30 5.94
C VAL A 3 -10.18 6.63 4.64
N THR A 4 -11.10 6.33 3.73
CA THR A 4 -10.77 5.74 2.42
C THR A 4 -10.10 6.78 1.50
N LEU A 5 -8.99 6.42 0.87
CA LEU A 5 -8.16 7.35 0.11
C LEU A 5 -8.61 7.51 -1.35
N PRO A 6 -8.56 8.72 -1.93
CA PRO A 6 -8.87 8.90 -3.34
C PRO A 6 -7.88 8.10 -4.20
N GLN A 7 -8.31 7.68 -5.39
CA GLN A 7 -7.47 7.00 -6.39
C GLN A 7 -6.92 5.61 -6.02
N CYS A 8 -7.18 5.08 -4.82
CA CYS A 8 -6.75 3.73 -4.45
C CYS A 8 -7.70 3.03 -3.47
N ARG A 9 -7.46 1.73 -3.24
CA ARG A 9 -8.22 0.90 -2.30
C ARG A 9 -7.80 1.04 -0.84
N TYR A 10 -6.75 1.83 -0.57
CA TYR A 10 -6.20 1.97 0.77
C TYR A 10 -7.03 2.91 1.63
N ARG A 11 -6.86 2.75 2.94
CA ARG A 11 -7.41 3.62 3.97
C ARG A 11 -6.26 4.20 4.78
N ALA A 12 -6.41 5.45 5.19
CA ALA A 12 -5.53 6.12 6.12
C ALA A 12 -6.09 6.04 7.53
N ASP A 13 -5.21 5.84 8.51
CA ASP A 13 -5.58 5.74 9.93
C ASP A 13 -6.16 7.05 10.44
N VAL A 14 -5.50 8.14 10.07
CA VAL A 14 -5.96 9.51 10.26
C VAL A 14 -5.72 10.32 8.99
N ALA A 15 -6.65 11.21 8.67
CA ALA A 15 -6.54 12.14 7.57
C ALA A 15 -6.95 13.54 8.04
N ALA A 16 -6.29 14.56 7.50
CA ALA A 16 -6.60 15.94 7.82
C ALA A 16 -6.79 16.78 6.55
N TYR A 17 -7.64 17.79 6.68
CA TYR A 17 -7.80 18.85 5.70
C TYR A 17 -7.55 20.18 6.37
N ARG A 18 -6.68 21.00 5.78
CA ARG A 18 -6.44 22.37 6.21
C ARG A 18 -7.10 23.34 5.22
N PRO A 19 -8.19 24.03 5.60
CA PRO A 19 -8.81 25.02 4.74
C PRO A 19 -7.84 26.17 4.45
N GLN A 20 -7.99 26.77 3.26
CA GLN A 20 -7.27 27.99 2.88
C GLN A 20 -8.27 29.04 2.39
N PRO A 21 -8.15 30.31 2.78
CA PRO A 21 -9.02 31.35 2.27
C PRO A 21 -8.95 31.43 0.74
N LYS A 22 -10.11 31.46 0.07
CA LYS A 22 -10.25 31.67 -1.39
C LYS A 22 -9.60 30.60 -2.29
N LYS A 23 -9.11 29.49 -1.74
CA LYS A 23 -8.48 28.39 -2.49
C LYS A 23 -8.88 27.04 -1.87
N ILE A 24 -8.80 25.97 -2.67
CA ILE A 24 -8.95 24.62 -2.14
C ILE A 24 -7.76 24.36 -1.20
N GLY A 25 -8.08 23.98 0.04
CA GLY A 25 -7.13 23.67 1.08
C GLY A 25 -6.19 22.50 0.79
N SER A 26 -5.34 22.19 1.77
CA SER A 26 -4.34 21.12 1.69
C SER A 26 -4.82 19.88 2.41
N THR A 27 -4.36 18.70 1.99
CA THR A 27 -4.70 17.41 2.60
C THR A 27 -3.46 16.73 3.17
N ALA A 28 -3.62 16.02 4.28
CA ALA A 28 -2.55 15.23 4.89
C ALA A 28 -3.06 13.83 5.27
N ILE A 29 -2.19 12.84 5.09
CA ILE A 29 -2.38 11.45 5.51
C ILE A 29 -1.44 11.16 6.67
N PHE A 30 -1.95 10.47 7.68
CA PHE A 30 -1.22 9.99 8.83
C PHE A 30 -1.40 8.47 8.91
N GLU A 31 -0.29 7.75 8.90
CA GLU A 31 -0.24 6.30 9.05
C GLU A 31 0.42 5.98 10.39
N CYS A 32 -0.35 5.35 11.27
CA CYS A 32 0.05 5.05 12.64
C CYS A 32 0.61 3.63 12.70
N LYS A 33 1.90 3.47 13.05
CA LYS A 33 2.52 2.15 13.16
C LYS A 33 3.01 1.90 14.57
N GLN A 34 2.57 0.77 15.13
CA GLN A 34 2.91 0.30 16.48
C GLN A 34 3.89 -0.88 16.47
N ALA A 35 4.31 -1.35 15.29
CA ALA A 35 5.27 -2.42 15.16
C ALA A 35 6.15 -2.27 13.90
N LEU A 36 7.45 -2.58 14.03
CA LEU A 36 8.39 -2.55 12.90
C LEU A 36 7.99 -3.50 11.76
N CYS A 37 7.40 -4.65 12.10
CA CYS A 37 6.97 -5.62 11.08
C CYS A 37 5.87 -5.06 10.18
N ASP A 38 4.97 -4.23 10.73
CA ASP A 38 3.90 -3.59 9.98
C ASP A 38 4.41 -2.39 9.18
N LEU A 39 5.28 -1.57 9.77
CA LEU A 39 5.96 -0.48 9.06
C LEU A 39 6.72 -0.99 7.83
N ARG A 40 7.55 -2.02 8.00
CA ARG A 40 8.36 -2.61 6.92
C ARG A 40 7.51 -3.35 5.89
N ARG A 41 6.35 -3.87 6.29
CA ARG A 41 5.38 -4.44 5.36
C ARG A 41 4.85 -3.35 4.44
N ASP A 42 4.56 -2.15 4.91
CA ASP A 42 4.02 -1.09 4.04
C ASP A 42 5.08 -0.29 3.26
N ASN A 43 6.35 -0.41 3.65
CA ASN A 43 7.50 0.31 3.10
C ASN A 43 8.26 -0.43 2.00
N CYS A 44 7.65 -1.41 1.30
CA CYS A 44 8.34 -2.04 0.18
C CYS A 44 8.45 -1.05 -1.00
N HIS A 45 9.67 -0.83 -1.49
CA HIS A 45 9.92 0.01 -2.65
C HIS A 45 9.65 -0.77 -3.95
N SER A 46 8.66 -0.33 -4.73
CA SER A 46 8.20 -1.08 -5.90
C SER A 46 9.28 -1.30 -6.96
N ASN A 47 10.17 -0.33 -7.19
CA ASN A 47 11.23 -0.46 -8.19
C ASN A 47 12.29 -1.51 -7.82
N THR A 48 12.79 -1.48 -6.57
CA THR A 48 13.77 -2.48 -6.09
C THR A 48 13.19 -3.89 -6.09
N ALA A 49 11.92 -4.03 -5.71
CA ALA A 49 11.23 -5.32 -5.71
C ALA A 49 10.96 -5.81 -7.15
N ARG A 50 10.68 -4.92 -8.12
CA ARG A 50 10.57 -5.27 -9.55
C ARG A 50 11.89 -5.77 -10.13
N GLN A 51 13.00 -5.06 -9.89
CA GLN A 51 14.33 -5.50 -10.35
C GLN A 51 14.68 -6.88 -9.79
N ARG A 52 14.37 -7.12 -8.52
CA ARG A 52 14.58 -8.43 -7.89
C ARG A 52 13.67 -9.51 -8.49
N LEU A 53 12.43 -9.17 -8.83
CA LEU A 53 11.51 -10.08 -9.52
C LEU A 53 12.04 -10.45 -10.91
N GLU A 54 12.51 -9.47 -11.70
CA GLU A 54 13.12 -9.70 -13.02
C GLU A 54 14.34 -10.63 -12.93
N ALA A 55 15.23 -10.39 -11.97
CA ALA A 55 16.39 -11.25 -11.73
C ALA A 55 16.00 -12.69 -11.38
N LEU A 56 14.96 -12.88 -10.57
CA LEU A 56 14.44 -14.21 -10.23
C LEU A 56 13.74 -14.89 -11.42
N CYS A 57 13.00 -14.14 -12.24
CA CYS A 57 12.40 -14.64 -13.47
C CYS A 57 13.46 -15.11 -14.46
N HIS A 58 14.52 -14.33 -14.64
CA HIS A 58 15.66 -14.70 -15.49
C HIS A 58 16.37 -15.96 -14.95
N ARG A 59 16.59 -16.03 -13.63
CA ARG A 59 17.16 -17.23 -12.99
C ARG A 59 16.28 -18.47 -13.19
N ARG A 60 14.95 -18.33 -13.10
CA ARG A 60 13.99 -19.41 -13.38
C ARG A 60 14.16 -19.91 -14.81
N GLN A 61 14.19 -19.00 -15.79
CA GLN A 61 14.36 -19.35 -17.21
C GLN A 61 15.68 -20.11 -17.45
N ILE A 62 16.80 -19.65 -16.88
CA ILE A 62 18.09 -20.35 -17.01
C ILE A 62 18.00 -21.77 -16.44
N LEU A 63 17.40 -21.93 -15.26
CA LEU A 63 17.24 -23.25 -14.64
C LEU A 63 16.35 -24.15 -15.49
N GLU A 64 15.22 -23.65 -15.98
CA GLU A 64 14.31 -24.41 -16.85
C GLU A 64 15.03 -24.86 -18.12
N THR A 65 15.76 -23.97 -18.80
CA THR A 65 16.56 -24.33 -19.99
C THR A 65 17.54 -25.47 -19.68
N ARG A 66 18.23 -25.42 -18.54
CA ARG A 66 19.16 -26.49 -18.13
C ARG A 66 18.43 -27.79 -17.78
N LEU A 67 17.33 -27.69 -17.04
CA LEU A 67 16.55 -28.86 -16.63
C LEU A 67 15.90 -29.56 -17.82
N ARG A 68 15.47 -28.83 -18.86
CA ARG A 68 14.95 -29.40 -20.11
C ARG A 68 15.96 -30.31 -20.80
N VAL A 69 17.26 -29.97 -20.75
CA VAL A 69 18.33 -30.79 -21.33
C VAL A 69 18.51 -32.09 -20.55
N HIS A 70 18.45 -32.04 -19.22
CA HIS A 70 18.68 -33.21 -18.38
C HIS A 70 17.43 -34.10 -18.21
N TYR A 71 16.23 -33.53 -18.32
CA TYR A 71 14.97 -34.22 -18.07
C TYR A 71 13.95 -33.99 -19.20
N PRO A 72 14.24 -34.46 -20.44
CA PRO A 72 13.33 -34.29 -21.57
C PRO A 72 11.99 -35.02 -21.39
N ASN A 73 11.97 -36.07 -20.55
CA ASN A 73 10.78 -36.89 -20.28
C ASN A 73 9.72 -36.18 -19.41
N LEU A 74 9.99 -34.97 -18.90
CA LEU A 74 9.05 -34.21 -18.08
C LEU A 74 8.09 -33.33 -18.90
N ARG A 75 8.03 -33.54 -20.22
CA ARG A 75 7.08 -32.84 -21.10
C ARG A 75 5.66 -33.30 -20.82
N ASN A 76 4.74 -32.35 -20.71
CA ASN A 76 3.33 -32.64 -20.45
C ASN A 76 2.53 -32.93 -21.73
N GLY A 77 3.06 -32.59 -22.91
CA GLY A 77 2.36 -32.79 -24.20
C GLY A 77 1.08 -31.97 -24.32
N ASP A 78 1.02 -30.83 -23.64
CA ASP A 78 -0.14 -29.94 -23.53
C ASP A 78 -0.21 -28.89 -24.64
N SER A 79 0.78 -28.86 -25.54
CA SER A 79 0.82 -27.97 -26.69
C SER A 79 0.71 -28.73 -28.02
N LEU A 80 0.14 -28.07 -29.03
CA LEU A 80 0.13 -28.56 -30.41
C LEU A 80 1.53 -28.56 -31.05
N PHE A 81 2.46 -27.80 -30.47
CA PHE A 81 3.84 -27.68 -30.94
C PHE A 81 4.81 -28.08 -29.80
N PRO A 82 5.68 -29.08 -30.02
CA PRO A 82 6.59 -29.60 -28.99
C PRO A 82 7.54 -28.57 -28.37
N GLU A 83 7.87 -27.49 -29.09
CA GLU A 83 8.69 -26.37 -28.59
C GLU A 83 7.99 -25.52 -27.54
N PHE A 84 6.66 -25.56 -27.49
CA PHE A 84 5.83 -24.84 -26.51
C PHE A 84 5.27 -25.75 -25.40
N ASP A 85 5.61 -27.04 -25.41
CA ASP A 85 5.19 -27.96 -24.34
C ASP A 85 5.66 -27.48 -22.97
N SER A 86 4.73 -27.48 -22.02
CA SER A 86 5.08 -27.24 -20.63
C SER A 86 5.83 -28.43 -20.07
N HIS A 87 6.62 -28.17 -19.04
CA HIS A 87 7.44 -29.19 -18.38
C HIS A 87 7.15 -29.15 -16.89
N ASP A 88 6.87 -30.31 -16.30
CA ASP A 88 6.68 -30.42 -14.85
C ASP A 88 7.99 -30.74 -14.12
N PHE A 89 8.73 -29.70 -13.75
CA PHE A 89 9.94 -29.83 -12.94
C PHE A 89 9.65 -30.04 -11.44
N THR A 90 8.38 -30.01 -11.02
CA THR A 90 8.04 -30.25 -9.62
C THR A 90 8.12 -31.74 -9.28
N ALA A 91 7.83 -32.61 -10.26
CA ALA A 91 7.91 -34.07 -10.15
C ALA A 91 9.31 -34.57 -9.73
N ILE A 92 10.38 -33.86 -10.10
CA ILE A 92 11.77 -34.24 -9.78
C ILE A 92 12.28 -33.67 -8.45
N GLY A 93 11.49 -32.88 -7.73
CA GLY A 93 11.89 -32.34 -6.43
C GLY A 93 13.17 -31.48 -6.45
N HIS A 94 13.47 -30.81 -7.57
CA HIS A 94 14.71 -30.06 -7.73
C HIS A 94 14.77 -28.86 -6.76
N ARG A 95 15.57 -29.01 -5.69
CA ARG A 95 15.64 -28.03 -4.57
C ARG A 95 15.92 -26.60 -5.02
N GLY A 96 16.84 -26.43 -5.96
CA GLY A 96 17.19 -25.11 -6.49
C GLY A 96 16.05 -24.45 -7.27
N TYR A 97 15.17 -25.24 -7.89
CA TYR A 97 14.03 -24.76 -8.66
C TYR A 97 12.87 -24.42 -7.72
N ALA A 98 12.55 -25.32 -6.78
CA ALA A 98 11.57 -25.07 -5.74
C ALA A 98 11.88 -23.79 -4.94
N ARG A 99 13.15 -23.57 -4.57
CA ARG A 99 13.59 -22.34 -3.90
C ARG A 99 13.31 -21.08 -4.74
N VAL A 100 13.61 -21.10 -6.04
CA VAL A 100 13.34 -19.96 -6.93
C VAL A 100 11.84 -19.68 -7.03
N LEU A 101 10.98 -20.71 -7.11
CA LEU A 101 9.53 -20.52 -7.11
C LEU A 101 9.01 -19.93 -5.80
N CYS A 102 9.50 -20.39 -4.64
CA CYS A 102 9.16 -19.81 -3.35
C CYS A 102 9.59 -18.33 -3.25
N GLU A 103 10.81 -18.02 -3.69
CA GLU A 103 11.33 -16.65 -3.72
C GLU A 103 10.51 -15.76 -4.67
N LEU A 104 10.13 -16.26 -5.84
CA LEU A 104 9.26 -15.56 -6.80
C LEU A 104 7.90 -15.23 -6.17
N LYS A 105 7.22 -16.22 -5.58
CA LYS A 105 5.93 -16.02 -4.92
C LYS A 105 6.03 -14.97 -3.79
N ALA A 106 7.07 -15.04 -2.97
CA ALA A 106 7.30 -14.08 -1.89
C ALA A 106 7.55 -12.65 -2.41
N GLN A 107 8.31 -12.50 -3.50
CA GLN A 107 8.56 -11.18 -4.11
C GLN A 107 7.33 -10.62 -4.83
N GLN A 108 6.54 -11.46 -5.50
CA GLN A 108 5.27 -11.05 -6.09
C GLN A 108 4.31 -10.54 -5.03
N ASN A 109 4.11 -11.30 -3.94
CA ASN A 109 3.27 -10.88 -2.81
C ASN A 109 3.74 -9.54 -2.23
N ARG A 110 5.05 -9.34 -2.08
CA ARG A 110 5.60 -8.04 -1.64
C ARG A 110 5.26 -6.90 -2.60
N LEU A 111 5.35 -7.09 -3.91
CA LEU A 111 4.99 -6.04 -4.87
C LEU A 111 3.50 -5.68 -4.83
N TYR A 112 2.63 -6.68 -4.72
CA TYR A 112 1.19 -6.46 -4.74
C TYR A 112 0.66 -5.88 -3.43
N ASP A 113 1.12 -6.38 -2.28
CA ASP A 113 0.51 -6.11 -0.98
C ASP A 113 1.35 -5.19 -0.08
N CYS A 114 2.67 -5.11 -0.28
CA CYS A 114 3.58 -4.44 0.64
C CYS A 114 4.06 -3.04 0.18
N THR A 115 3.42 -2.46 -0.85
CA THR A 115 3.86 -1.20 -1.50
C THR A 115 2.98 0.01 -1.16
N LYS A 116 2.31 0.00 0.00
CA LYS A 116 1.32 1.01 0.38
C LYS A 116 1.91 2.42 0.29
N PHE A 117 3.01 2.70 1.00
CA PHE A 117 3.56 4.07 1.08
C PHE A 117 4.02 4.61 -0.28
N ASP A 118 4.62 3.76 -1.11
CA ASP A 118 5.05 4.09 -2.46
C ASP A 118 3.85 4.40 -3.37
N LYS A 119 2.78 3.59 -3.27
CA LYS A 119 1.54 3.82 -4.02
C LYS A 119 0.83 5.12 -3.60
N LEU A 120 0.82 5.46 -2.31
CA LEU A 120 0.17 6.67 -1.82
C LEU A 120 0.80 7.94 -2.42
N ILE A 121 2.13 8.01 -2.46
CA ILE A 121 2.84 9.09 -3.13
C ILE A 121 2.61 9.04 -4.64
N ARG A 122 2.80 7.87 -5.27
CA ARG A 122 2.68 7.71 -6.72
C ARG A 122 1.30 8.10 -7.26
N TYR A 123 0.24 7.90 -6.49
CA TYR A 123 -1.12 8.26 -6.88
C TYR A 123 -1.55 9.65 -6.38
N HIS A 124 -0.65 10.41 -5.77
CA HIS A 124 -0.89 11.77 -5.30
C HIS A 124 -2.15 11.88 -4.41
N CYS A 125 -2.34 10.90 -3.51
CA CYS A 125 -3.53 10.78 -2.67
C CYS A 125 -3.72 11.97 -1.70
N ALA A 126 -2.66 12.66 -1.32
CA ALA A 126 -2.65 13.85 -0.46
C ALA A 126 -1.48 14.79 -0.76
N ASN A 127 -1.48 15.97 -0.15
CA ASN A 127 -0.34 16.90 -0.22
C ASN A 127 0.81 16.52 0.70
N LEU A 128 0.50 15.94 1.86
CA LEU A 128 1.48 15.59 2.90
C LEU A 128 1.22 14.16 3.40
N TYR A 129 2.30 13.45 3.69
CA TYR A 129 2.27 12.09 4.20
C TYR A 129 3.15 12.01 5.44
N LEU A 130 2.59 11.58 6.56
CA LEU A 130 3.28 11.49 7.84
C LEU A 130 3.13 10.09 8.43
N LEU A 131 4.24 9.53 8.88
CA LEU A 131 4.24 8.38 9.77
C LEU A 131 4.08 8.86 11.20
N VAL A 132 3.23 8.20 11.98
CA VAL A 132 3.09 8.40 13.41
C VAL A 132 3.60 7.15 14.11
N LEU A 133 4.66 7.31 14.91
CA LEU A 133 5.40 6.20 15.53
C LEU A 133 5.68 6.54 17.00
N PRO A 134 5.70 5.55 17.91
CA PRO A 134 6.30 5.74 19.23
C PRO A 134 7.84 5.86 19.12
N MET A 135 8.45 6.52 20.10
CA MET A 135 9.89 6.84 20.12
C MET A 135 10.79 5.62 19.91
N GLU A 136 10.43 4.47 20.47
CA GLU A 136 11.20 3.23 20.41
C GLU A 136 11.26 2.63 19.00
N LEU A 137 10.29 2.96 18.14
CA LEU A 137 10.20 2.47 16.77
C LEU A 137 10.83 3.43 15.76
N PHE A 138 11.11 4.68 16.15
CA PHE A 138 11.63 5.68 15.23
C PHE A 138 13.06 5.36 14.79
N ARG A 139 13.24 5.23 13.48
CA ARG A 139 14.54 5.14 12.82
C ARG A 139 14.44 5.94 11.53
N ASP A 140 15.25 6.97 11.39
CA ASP A 140 15.17 7.85 10.21
C ASP A 140 15.33 7.07 8.89
N SER A 141 16.18 6.03 8.88
CA SER A 141 16.39 5.15 7.73
C SER A 141 15.17 4.30 7.34
N GLU A 142 14.20 4.12 8.25
CA GLU A 142 12.97 3.36 7.98
C GLU A 142 11.82 4.29 7.53
N VAL A 143 12.01 5.61 7.57
CA VAL A 143 11.01 6.57 7.08
C VAL A 143 11.08 6.63 5.55
N PRO A 144 9.97 6.34 4.83
CA PRO A 144 9.97 6.33 3.38
C PRO A 144 10.35 7.69 2.80
N VAL A 145 10.98 7.69 1.63
CA VAL A 145 11.33 8.92 0.92
C VAL A 145 10.06 9.74 0.63
N GLY A 146 10.11 11.03 0.94
CA GLY A 146 9.00 11.97 0.79
C GLY A 146 8.05 12.04 1.99
N TRP A 147 8.11 11.08 2.91
CA TRP A 147 7.30 11.09 4.13
C TRP A 147 7.94 11.91 5.24
N GLY A 148 7.09 12.46 6.11
CA GLY A 148 7.48 13.01 7.41
C GLY A 148 7.30 11.98 8.52
N ALA A 149 7.85 12.27 9.70
CA ALA A 149 7.69 11.43 10.88
C ALA A 149 7.30 12.29 12.09
N LEU A 150 6.15 11.97 12.67
CA LEU A 150 5.71 12.42 13.98
C LEU A 150 6.01 11.31 14.98
N VAL A 151 6.75 11.63 16.02
CA VAL A 151 7.14 10.68 17.05
C VAL A 151 6.45 11.02 18.35
N GLU A 152 5.76 10.03 18.90
CA GLU A 152 5.07 10.11 20.18
C GLU A 152 6.06 9.80 21.31
N SER A 153 6.12 10.70 22.29
CA SER A 153 6.84 10.55 23.55
C SER A 153 6.02 11.23 24.63
N ASP A 154 5.70 10.52 25.71
CA ASP A 154 5.01 11.04 26.89
C ASP A 154 3.70 11.79 26.55
N GLY A 155 2.91 11.25 25.62
CA GLY A 155 1.64 11.84 25.19
C GLY A 155 1.79 13.07 24.27
N THR A 156 3.01 13.43 23.87
CA THR A 156 3.29 14.55 22.97
C THR A 156 3.81 14.05 21.63
N LEU A 157 3.26 14.61 20.54
CA LEU A 157 3.74 14.34 19.17
C LEU A 157 4.77 15.39 18.75
N THR A 158 5.98 14.93 18.42
CA THR A 158 7.10 15.76 17.95
C THR A 158 7.41 15.49 16.49
N LEU A 159 7.64 16.54 15.70
CA LEU A 159 8.00 16.40 14.29
C LEU A 159 9.51 16.14 14.16
N MET A 160 9.89 14.87 14.00
CA MET A 160 11.29 14.45 13.87
C MET A 160 11.80 14.53 12.43
N ARG A 161 10.90 14.38 11.43
CA ARG A 161 11.24 14.55 10.02
C ARG A 161 10.15 15.30 9.29
N ARG A 162 10.54 16.34 8.55
CA ARG A 162 9.61 17.15 7.76
C ARG A 162 9.13 16.40 6.51
N PRO A 163 7.81 16.31 6.27
CA PRO A 163 7.30 15.73 5.04
C PRO A 163 7.63 16.60 3.83
N VAL A 164 7.77 15.97 2.66
CA VAL A 164 7.90 16.67 1.38
C VAL A 164 6.51 16.95 0.83
N TRP A 165 6.29 18.20 0.39
CA TRP A 165 5.05 18.59 -0.25
C TRP A 165 4.89 17.88 -1.59
N GLN A 166 3.75 17.22 -1.79
CA GLN A 166 3.35 16.62 -3.06
C GLN A 166 2.23 17.45 -3.69
N GLU A 167 2.39 17.76 -4.96
CA GLU A 167 1.32 18.42 -5.72
C GLU A 167 0.21 17.40 -6.00
N THR A 168 -1.05 17.83 -5.89
CA THR A 168 -2.23 17.02 -6.21
C THR A 168 -3.31 17.87 -6.84
N THR A 169 -4.17 17.25 -7.65
CA THR A 169 -5.17 17.98 -8.40
C THR A 169 -6.25 18.59 -7.47
N PRO A 170 -6.86 19.72 -7.85
CA PRO A 170 -8.00 20.30 -7.14
C PRO A 170 -9.13 19.28 -6.86
N GLU A 171 -9.44 18.44 -7.85
CA GLU A 171 -10.51 17.44 -7.79
C GLU A 171 -10.21 16.37 -6.76
N ASN A 172 -8.96 15.91 -6.69
CA ASN A 172 -8.53 14.94 -5.67
C ASN A 172 -8.64 15.52 -4.26
N ARG A 173 -8.27 16.79 -4.07
CA ARG A 173 -8.37 17.46 -2.77
C ARG A 173 -9.81 17.60 -2.30
N ILE A 174 -10.72 17.97 -3.20
CA ILE A 174 -12.17 18.03 -2.89
C ILE A 174 -12.71 16.64 -2.58
N ARG A 175 -12.40 15.64 -3.41
CA ARG A 175 -12.85 14.26 -3.19
C ARG A 175 -12.35 13.71 -1.85
N PHE A 176 -11.12 14.02 -1.49
CA PHE A 176 -10.58 13.58 -0.22
C PHE A 176 -11.26 14.30 0.96
N LEU A 177 -11.47 15.62 0.87
CA LEU A 177 -12.25 16.37 1.86
C LEU A 177 -13.64 15.76 2.05
N GLN A 178 -14.37 15.46 0.98
CA GLN A 178 -15.69 14.82 1.06
C GLN A 178 -15.63 13.48 1.81
N ARG A 179 -14.58 12.68 1.58
CA ARG A 179 -14.41 11.39 2.26
C ARG A 179 -14.04 11.56 3.73
N ILE A 180 -13.21 12.56 4.07
CA ILE A 180 -12.90 12.93 5.45
C ILE A 180 -14.19 13.37 6.16
N ALA A 181 -14.96 14.27 5.56
CA ALA A 181 -16.23 14.74 6.11
C ALA A 181 -17.21 13.58 6.31
N ALA A 182 -17.40 12.72 5.30
CA ALA A 182 -18.30 11.57 5.40
C ALA A 182 -17.86 10.57 6.48
N ALA A 183 -16.56 10.34 6.66
CA ALA A 183 -16.05 9.52 7.75
C ALA A 183 -16.34 10.18 9.11
N GLY A 184 -16.04 11.48 9.22
CA GLY A 184 -16.30 12.31 10.40
C GLY A 184 -17.75 12.25 10.84
N THR A 185 -18.68 12.54 9.93
CA THR A 185 -20.12 12.51 10.18
C THR A 185 -20.59 11.11 10.59
N ARG A 186 -20.13 10.04 9.93
CA ARG A 186 -20.49 8.67 10.32
C ARG A 186 -20.04 8.32 11.74
N ALA A 187 -18.84 8.74 12.13
CA ALA A 187 -18.33 8.50 13.48
C ALA A 187 -19.10 9.31 14.52
N PHE A 188 -19.40 10.57 14.22
CA PHE A 188 -20.19 11.45 15.07
C PHE A 188 -21.62 10.92 15.27
N ASN A 189 -22.30 10.54 14.19
CA ASN A 189 -23.65 9.96 14.26
C ASN A 189 -23.65 8.68 15.10
N ARG A 190 -22.63 7.82 14.97
CA ARG A 190 -22.50 6.62 15.81
C ARG A 190 -22.35 6.95 17.28
N GLN A 191 -21.59 8.00 17.63
CA GLN A 191 -21.41 8.43 19.02
C GLN A 191 -22.69 8.99 19.63
N LEU A 192 -23.54 9.61 18.81
CA LEU A 192 -24.84 10.15 19.23
C LEU A 192 -26.01 9.19 19.00
N GLU A 193 -25.74 7.95 18.61
CA GLU A 193 -26.75 6.93 18.30
C GLU A 193 -27.77 7.36 17.23
N ILE A 194 -27.41 8.32 16.38
CA ILE A 194 -28.27 8.84 15.31
C ILE A 194 -28.39 7.77 14.22
N THR A 195 -29.61 7.32 13.98
CA THR A 195 -29.93 6.29 12.99
C THR A 195 -30.22 6.88 11.62
N PHE A 196 -30.15 6.06 10.57
CA PHE A 196 -30.51 6.50 9.22
C PHE A 196 -32.00 6.89 9.12
N ASP A 197 -32.87 6.15 9.82
CA ASP A 197 -34.31 6.40 9.82
C ASP A 197 -34.64 7.77 10.43
N GLU A 198 -33.92 8.18 11.48
CA GLU A 198 -34.05 9.52 12.08
C GLU A 198 -33.63 10.64 11.12
N ILE A 199 -32.57 10.42 10.33
CA ILE A 199 -32.12 11.39 9.33
C ILE A 199 -33.17 11.56 8.23
N VAL A 200 -33.69 10.44 7.69
CA VAL A 200 -34.74 10.46 6.67
C VAL A 200 -36.03 11.09 7.21
N ALA A 201 -36.41 10.77 8.45
CA ALA A 201 -37.59 11.35 9.09
C ALA A 201 -37.46 12.87 9.30
N ALA A 202 -36.26 13.39 9.57
CA ALA A 202 -36.01 14.82 9.69
C ALA A 202 -36.07 15.54 8.33
N ASP A 203 -35.51 14.93 7.27
CA ASP A 203 -35.59 15.47 5.91
C ASP A 203 -37.04 15.52 5.39
N CYS A 204 -37.85 14.50 5.69
CA CYS A 204 -39.27 14.46 5.32
C CYS A 204 -40.15 15.48 6.06
N ARG A 205 -39.74 15.96 7.25
CA ARG A 205 -40.47 17.01 8.00
C ARG A 205 -40.17 18.42 7.53
N SER A 206 -39.24 18.58 6.58
CA SER A 206 -38.79 19.87 6.07
C SER A 206 -39.52 20.30 4.78
N PHE A 207 -40.59 19.59 4.40
CA PHE A 207 -41.47 19.88 3.26
C PHE A 207 -42.92 20.13 3.70
#